data_AF-A0A2D8KPW9-F1
#
_entry.id   AF-A0A2D8KPW9-F1
#
_cell.length_a   1.000
_cell.length_b   1.000
_cell.length_c   1.000
_cell.angle_alpha   90.00
_cell.angle_beta   90.00
_cell.angle_gamma   90.00
#
_symmetry.space_group_name_H-M   'P 1'
#
loop_
_entity.id
_entity.type
_entity.pdbx_description
1 polymer ?
#
loop_
_entity_poly.entity_id
_entity_poly.type
_entity_poly.pdbx_seq_one_letter_code
_entity_poly.pdbx_strand_id
1 'polypeptide(L)' 'MFFKFGLKILFIAVELFLGFYSLVISDSLMMKFVFFVVTAAIIAFIMIKMINKVLPQDKDFVSFDLDQEE' A
#
# COMPACT_ATOMS: atom_id res chain seq x y z
N MET A 1 7.97 -15.88 -10.33
CA MET A 1 8.70 -16.14 -9.06
C MET A 1 8.51 -15.04 -8.01
N PHE A 2 8.41 -13.75 -8.39
CA PHE A 2 8.31 -12.61 -7.47
C PHE A 2 7.05 -12.59 -6.56
N PHE A 3 5.89 -12.96 -7.08
CA PHE A 3 4.63 -12.96 -6.33
C PHE A 3 4.63 -13.92 -5.13
N LYS A 4 5.27 -15.10 -5.30
CA LYS A 4 5.44 -16.09 -4.22
C LYS A 4 6.37 -15.58 -3.11
N PHE A 5 7.34 -14.74 -3.44
CA PHE A 5 8.27 -14.15 -2.47
C PHE A 5 7.62 -12.98 -1.72
N GLY A 6 6.85 -12.14 -2.43
CA GLY A 6 6.05 -11.06 -1.84
C GLY A 6 5.04 -11.58 -0.81
N LEU A 7 4.38 -12.70 -1.07
CA LEU A 7 3.44 -13.31 -0.12
C LEU A 7 4.15 -13.80 1.16
N LYS A 8 5.36 -14.34 1.06
CA LYS A 8 6.16 -14.75 2.24
C LYS A 8 6.57 -13.56 3.09
N ILE A 9 7.01 -12.47 2.46
CA ILE A 9 7.37 -11.23 3.15
C ILE A 9 6.13 -10.62 3.83
N LEU A 10 4.99 -10.63 3.15
CA LEU A 10 3.73 -10.16 3.71
C LEU A 10 3.35 -10.98 4.95
N PHE A 11 3.48 -12.30 4.88
CA PHE A 11 3.19 -13.19 6.00
C PHE A 11 4.08 -12.89 7.22
N ILE A 12 5.39 -12.74 7.00
CA ILE A 12 6.35 -12.38 8.06
C ILE A 12 6.02 -11.01 8.66
N ALA A 13 5.67 -10.02 7.83
CA ALA A 13 5.29 -8.70 8.31
C ALA A 13 4.03 -8.75 9.16
N VAL A 14 3.00 -9.49 8.73
CA VAL A 14 1.76 -9.67 9.48
C VAL A 14 2.03 -10.37 10.82
N GLU A 15 2.86 -11.42 10.84
CA GLU A 15 3.21 -12.16 12.04
C GLU A 15 3.99 -11.31 13.06
N LEU A 16 4.94 -10.50 12.58
CA LEU A 16 5.64 -9.51 13.41
C LEU A 16 4.68 -8.47 13.99
N PHE A 17 3.73 -8.00 13.17
CA PHE A 17 2.72 -7.04 13.61
C PHE A 17 1.81 -7.63 14.69
N LEU A 18 1.30 -8.84 14.50
CA LEU A 18 0.47 -9.56 15.48
C LEU A 18 1.24 -9.91 16.75
N GLY A 19 2.50 -10.34 16.62
CA GLY A 19 3.39 -10.61 17.74
C GLY A 19 3.65 -9.35 18.59
N PHE A 20 3.94 -8.22 17.96
CA PHE A 20 4.07 -6.93 18.65
C PHE A 20 2.76 -6.46 19.27
N TYR A 21 1.64 -6.64 18.57
CA TYR A 21 0.32 -6.29 19.07
C TYR A 21 -0.04 -7.08 20.33
N SER A 22 0.32 -8.36 20.37
CA SER A 22 0.14 -9.24 21.54
C SER A 22 1.08 -8.87 22.69
N LEU A 23 2.36 -8.64 22.42
CA LEU A 23 3.37 -8.42 23.47
C LEU A 23 3.32 -7.03 24.11
N VAL A 24 3.06 -5.98 23.33
CA VAL A 24 3.30 -4.60 23.78
C VAL A 24 2.01 -3.78 23.90
N ILE A 25 0.95 -4.18 23.19
CA ILE A 25 -0.20 -3.31 22.94
C ILE A 25 -1.41 -3.59 23.84
N SER A 26 -1.43 -4.69 24.60
CA SER A 26 -2.59 -5.11 25.40
C SER A 26 -3.25 -3.94 26.17
N ASP A 27 -2.45 -3.09 26.83
CA ASP A 27 -2.98 -2.09 27.76
C ASP A 27 -2.83 -0.61 27.35
N SER A 28 -1.98 -0.25 26.38
CA SER A 28 -1.73 1.17 26.04
C SER A 28 -2.50 1.65 24.81
N LEU A 29 -3.44 2.58 25.02
CA LEU A 29 -4.21 3.23 23.95
C LEU A 29 -3.31 4.01 22.98
N MET A 30 -2.24 4.63 23.49
CA MET A 30 -1.29 5.40 22.68
C MET A 30 -0.51 4.49 21.72
N MET A 31 -0.08 3.30 22.19
CA MET A 31 0.60 2.34 21.32
C MET A 31 -0.33 1.80 20.23
N LYS A 32 -1.61 1.54 20.56
CA LYS A 32 -2.64 1.17 19.56
C LYS A 32 -2.79 2.25 18.49
N PHE A 33 -2.82 3.52 18.90
CA PHE A 33 -2.94 4.65 17.97
C PHE A 33 -1.71 4.80 17.06
N VAL A 34 -0.49 4.73 17.61
CA VAL A 34 0.75 4.80 16.81
C VAL A 34 0.78 3.67 15.78
N PHE A 35 0.41 2.46 16.20
CA PHE A 35 0.38 1.29 15.31
C PHE A 35 -0.65 1.43 14.20
N PHE A 36 -1.83 1.97 14.51
CA PHE A 36 -2.85 2.31 13.52
C PHE A 36 -2.34 3.32 12.49
N VAL A 37 -1.73 4.43 12.94
CA VAL A 37 -1.21 5.47 12.04
C VAL A 37 -0.11 4.92 11.13
N VAL A 38 0.83 4.14 11.68
CA VAL A 38 1.90 3.50 10.89
C VAL A 38 1.32 2.53 9.86
N THR A 39 0.36 1.70 10.25
CA THR A 39 -0.30 0.76 9.32
C THR A 39 -1.04 1.51 8.23
N ALA A 40 -1.81 2.54 8.57
CA ALA A 40 -2.54 3.36 7.62
C ALA A 40 -1.60 4.04 6.61
N ALA A 41 -0.45 4.55 7.06
CA ALA A 41 0.55 5.15 6.18
C ALA A 41 1.14 4.13 5.19
N ILE A 42 1.46 2.91 5.64
CA ILE A 42 1.95 1.83 4.78
C ILE A 42 0.90 1.46 3.73
N ILE A 43 -0.36 1.27 4.14
CA ILE A 43 -1.46 0.94 3.22
C ILE A 43 -1.68 2.06 2.21
N ALA A 44 -1.69 3.33 2.64
CA ALA A 44 -1.84 4.47 1.76
C ALA A 44 -0.72 4.53 0.70
N PHE A 45 0.53 4.29 1.11
CA PHE A 45 1.67 4.25 0.19
C PHE A 45 1.55 3.12 -0.84
N ILE A 46 1.18 1.91 -0.40
CA ILE A 46 0.97 0.77 -1.28
C ILE A 46 -0.19 1.04 -2.25
N MET A 47 -1.28 1.62 -1.76
CA MET A 47 -2.46 1.99 -2.56
C MET A 47 -2.08 3.00 -3.64
N ILE A 48 -1.39 4.08 -3.31
CA ILE A 48 -0.94 5.08 -4.30
C ILE A 48 -0.05 4.43 -5.37
N LYS A 49 0.88 3.57 -4.96
CA LYS A 49 1.78 2.88 -5.89
C LYS A 49 1.04 1.87 -6.79
N MET A 50 0.04 1.18 -6.25
CA MET A 50 -0.83 0.29 -7.01
C MET A 50 -1.70 1.09 -7.99
N ILE A 51 -2.34 2.17 -7.52
CA ILE A 51 -3.18 3.06 -8.31
C ILE A 51 -2.40 3.59 -9.52
N ASN A 52 -1.19 4.12 -9.32
CA ASN A 52 -0.35 4.63 -10.43
C ASN A 52 0.12 3.55 -11.40
N LYS A 53 0.09 2.28 -11.01
CA LYS A 53 0.47 1.14 -11.85
C LYS A 53 -0.73 0.53 -12.58
N VAL A 54 -1.92 0.60 -11.97
CA VAL A 54 -3.16 -0.02 -12.48
C VAL A 54 -3.96 0.97 -13.32
N LEU A 55 -4.06 2.21 -12.88
CA LEU A 55 -4.62 3.29 -13.68
C LEU A 55 -3.48 3.89 -14.51
N PRO A 56 -3.51 3.79 -15.85
CA PRO A 56 -2.61 4.58 -16.67
C PRO A 56 -2.79 6.04 -16.26
N GLN A 57 -1.69 6.72 -15.97
CA GLN A 57 -1.72 8.17 -15.78
C GLN A 57 -2.08 8.73 -17.15
N ASP A 58 -3.33 9.15 -17.33
CA ASP A 58 -3.86 9.78 -18.55
C ASP A 58 -3.07 11.06 -18.88
N LYS A 59 -1.85 10.90 -19.41
CA LYS A 59 -1.12 11.92 -20.15
C LYS A 59 -1.25 11.70 -21.65
N ASP A 60 -1.67 10.51 -22.07
CA ASP A 60 -1.80 10.12 -23.47
C ASP A 60 -3.26 10.13 -23.97
N PHE A 61 -4.24 10.44 -23.09
CA PHE A 61 -5.67 10.46 -23.48
C PHE A 61 -6.08 11.78 -24.18
N VAL A 62 -5.20 12.79 -24.25
CA VAL A 62 -5.51 14.11 -24.84
C VAL A 62 -4.87 14.30 -26.23
N SER A 63 -4.06 13.36 -26.72
CA SER A 63 -3.30 13.52 -27.97
C SER A 63 -3.84 12.73 -29.17
N PHE A 64 -5.05 12.16 -29.11
CA PHE A 64 -5.61 11.38 -30.22
C PHE A 64 -6.78 12.04 -30.98
N ASP A 65 -7.25 13.22 -30.56
CA ASP A 65 -8.38 13.92 -31.20
C ASP A 65 -8.03 15.26 -31.86
N LEU A 66 -6.74 15.62 -32.00
CA LEU A 66 -6.32 16.89 -32.63
C LEU A 66 -5.58 16.75 -33.96
N ASP A 67 -5.31 15.54 -34.45
CA ASP A 67 -4.56 15.31 -35.70
C ASP A 67 -5.43 14.76 -36.86
N GLN A 68 -6.76 14.98 -36.84
CA GLN A 68 -7.66 14.63 -37.96
C GLN A 68 -8.29 15.83 -38.70
N GLU A 69 -7.86 17.05 -38.40
CA GLU A 69 -8.21 18.23 -39.20
C GLU A 69 -6.94 18.90 -39.74
N GLU A 70 -6.35 18.32 -40.79
CA GLU A 70 -5.66 19.06 -41.88
C GLU A 70 -5.47 18.18 -43.12
#